data_AF-A0A945CMP8-F1
#
_entry.id   AF-A0A945CMP8-F1
#
_cell.length_a   1.000
_cell.length_b   1.000
_cell.length_c   1.000
_cell.angle_alpha   90.00
_cell.angle_beta   90.00
_cell.angle_gamma   90.00
#
_symmetry.space_group_name_H-M   'P 1'
#
loop_
_entity.id
_entity.type
_entity.pdbx_description
1 polymer ?
#
loop_
_entity_poly.entity_id
_entity_poly.type
_entity_poly.pdbx_seq_one_letter_code
_entity_poly.pdbx_strand_id
1 'polypeptide(L)'
;MDFATARDCRVLLDVKVPMRDGVRLSTSIYLPPTADPHPVVLVRTAYNRVGMQPGPFVKCGLALVVQDCRGRYDSAGECYPFTSEAEDGYDTLEWIG
;
A
#
# COMPACT_ATOMS: atom_id res chain seq x y z
N MET A 1 1.02 21.01 12.20
CA MET A 1 0.98 19.56 12.47
C MET A 1 2.28 18.97 11.98
N ASP A 2 2.88 18.08 12.75
CA ASP A 2 4.14 17.44 12.42
C ASP A 2 3.88 16.16 11.61
N PHE A 3 4.43 16.06 10.39
CA PHE A 3 4.20 14.94 9.48
C PHE A 3 5.52 14.17 9.28
N ALA A 4 5.45 12.84 9.15
CA ALA A 4 6.60 12.07 8.69
C ALA A 4 6.85 12.34 7.22
N THR A 5 8.13 12.44 6.89
CA THR A 5 8.64 12.43 5.52
C THR A 5 9.27 11.08 5.22
N ALA A 6 9.66 10.85 3.97
CA ALA A 6 10.40 9.65 3.57
C ALA A 6 11.70 9.41 4.39
N ARG A 7 12.25 10.44 5.04
CA ARG A 7 13.46 10.32 5.87
C ARG A 7 13.19 9.73 7.27
N ASP A 8 11.94 9.77 7.71
CA ASP A 8 11.53 9.34 9.05
C ASP A 8 11.03 7.89 9.06
N CYS A 9 11.06 7.22 7.91
CA CYS A 9 10.49 5.90 7.72
C CYS A 9 11.40 5.01 6.87
N ARG A 10 11.29 3.70 7.06
CA ARG A 10 11.81 2.74 6.09
C ARG A 10 10.80 2.65 4.94
N VAL A 11 11.26 2.95 3.73
CA VAL A 11 10.41 3.02 2.54
C VAL A 11 10.68 1.84 1.60
N LEU A 12 9.63 1.17 1.16
CA LEU A 12 9.67 0.17 0.09
C LEU A 12 8.72 0.63 -1.01
N LEU A 13 9.24 0.87 -2.21
CA LEU A 13 8.46 1.36 -3.34
C LEU A 13 8.26 0.25 -4.37
N ASP A 14 7.11 0.30 -5.06
CA ASP A 14 6.75 -0.62 -6.14
C ASP A 14 6.84 -2.12 -5.76
N VAL A 15 6.50 -2.45 -4.52
CA VAL A 15 6.40 -3.85 -4.08
C VAL A 15 5.21 -4.48 -4.81
N LYS A 16 5.49 -5.53 -5.58
CA LYS A 16 4.48 -6.26 -6.37
C LYS A 16 3.79 -7.33 -5.52
N VAL A 17 2.60 -7.02 -5.04
CA VAL A 17 1.77 -7.94 -4.24
C VAL A 17 0.98 -8.87 -5.18
N PRO A 18 1.17 -10.19 -5.09
CA PRO A 18 0.44 -11.14 -5.93
C PRO A 18 -0.99 -11.35 -5.42
N MET A 19 -1.95 -11.26 -6.31
CA MET A 19 -3.35 -11.64 -6.08
C MET A 19 -3.54 -13.14 -6.39
N ARG A 20 -4.67 -13.71 -5.97
CA ARG A 20 -5.03 -15.13 -6.18
C ARG A 20 -5.00 -15.60 -7.63
N ASP A 21 -5.23 -14.68 -8.57
CA ASP A 21 -5.26 -14.94 -10.01
C ASP A 21 -3.90 -14.69 -10.69
N GLY A 22 -2.85 -14.42 -9.90
CA GLY A 22 -1.49 -14.18 -10.39
C GLY A 22 -1.23 -12.74 -10.85
N VAL A 23 -2.24 -11.87 -10.90
CA VAL A 23 -2.04 -10.44 -11.14
C VAL A 23 -1.25 -9.82 -10.00
N ARG A 24 -0.37 -8.88 -10.33
CA ARG A 24 0.52 -8.22 -9.37
C ARG A 24 0.17 -6.75 -9.24
N LEU A 25 -0.22 -6.35 -8.03
CA LEU A 25 -0.58 -4.97 -7.71
C LEU A 25 0.62 -4.22 -7.11
N SER A 26 0.88 -3.03 -7.62
CA SER A 26 1.97 -2.16 -7.16
C SER A 26 1.62 -1.49 -5.84
N THR A 27 2.53 -1.60 -4.88
CA THR A 27 2.32 -1.16 -3.50
C THR A 27 3.54 -0.40 -2.97
N SER A 28 3.32 0.75 -2.36
CA SER A 28 4.31 1.50 -1.59
C SER A 28 4.08 1.29 -0.09
N ILE A 29 5.15 1.07 0.66
CA ILE A 29 5.10 0.74 2.08
C ILE A 29 5.98 1.72 2.84
N TYR A 30 5.41 2.34 3.86
CA TYR A 30 6.09 3.25 4.77
C TYR A 30 6.02 2.66 6.17
N LEU A 31 7.18 2.22 6.67
CA LEU A 31 7.30 1.58 7.98
C LEU A 31 7.93 2.57 8.98
N PRO A 32 7.47 2.58 10.24
CA PRO A 32 8.26 3.15 11.33
C PRO A 32 9.70 2.62 11.33
N PRO A 33 10.69 3.41 11.77
CA PRO A 33 12.11 3.07 11.66
C PRO A 33 12.56 2.08 12.75
N THR A 34 11.71 1.13 13.13
CA THR A 34 12.04 0.03 14.05
C THR A 34 11.89 -1.31 13.33
N ALA A 35 12.36 -2.39 13.96
CA ALA A 35 12.26 -3.75 13.43
C ALA A 35 11.02 -4.50 13.94
N ASP A 36 10.20 -3.85 14.76
CA ASP A 36 9.05 -4.48 15.41
C ASP A 36 7.86 -4.59 14.44
N PRO A 37 6.91 -5.51 14.68
CA PRO A 37 5.63 -5.49 13.98
C PRO A 37 4.85 -4.20 14.29
N HIS A 38 4.15 -3.68 13.28
CA HIS A 38 3.35 -2.46 13.39
C HIS A 38 1.90 -2.72 12.98
N PRO A 39 0.92 -2.06 13.61
CA PRO A 39 -0.42 -2.00 13.06
C PRO A 39 -0.36 -1.28 11.70
N VAL A 40 -1.20 -1.72 10.77
CA VAL A 40 -1.14 -1.27 9.37
C VAL A 40 -2.39 -0.47 9.00
N VAL A 41 -2.17 0.65 8.32
CA VAL A 41 -3.20 1.36 7.56
C VAL A 41 -3.03 1.00 6.10
N LEU A 42 -4.04 0.35 5.52
CA LEU A 42 -4.10 0.06 4.09
C LEU A 42 -4.92 1.14 3.37
N VAL A 43 -4.35 1.72 2.33
CA VAL A 43 -5.03 2.59 1.37
C VAL A 43 -4.94 1.95 -0.01
N ARG A 44 -6.09 1.63 -0.59
CA ARG A 44 -6.19 1.22 -1.99
C ARG A 44 -6.71 2.40 -2.80
N THR A 45 -5.99 2.79 -3.86
CA THR A 45 -6.28 4.01 -4.62
C THR A 45 -6.35 3.74 -6.12
N ALA A 46 -7.40 4.29 -6.75
CA ALA A 46 -7.49 4.39 -8.21
C ALA A 46 -6.73 5.61 -8.76
N TYR A 47 -6.03 6.37 -7.90
CA TYR A 47 -5.46 7.70 -8.15
C TYR A 47 -3.98 7.83 -7.75
N ASN A 48 -3.14 6.90 -8.20
CA ASN A 48 -1.67 6.88 -8.13
C ASN A 48 -1.11 6.89 -6.70
N ARG A 49 -0.59 5.74 -6.26
CA ARG A 49 0.06 5.60 -4.94
C ARG A 49 1.23 6.56 -4.74
N VAL A 50 1.93 6.99 -5.80
CA VAL A 50 3.11 7.87 -5.70
C VAL A 50 2.75 9.24 -5.12
N GLY A 51 1.50 9.68 -5.26
CA GLY A 51 1.02 10.91 -4.65
C GLY A 51 0.81 10.85 -3.14
N MET A 52 0.83 9.65 -2.53
CA MET A 52 0.55 9.46 -1.12
C MET A 52 1.82 9.45 -0.29
N GLN A 53 1.88 10.32 0.72
CA GLN A 53 3.00 10.46 1.66
C GLN A 53 2.72 9.71 2.98
N PRO A 54 3.75 9.38 3.78
CA PRO A 54 3.59 8.68 5.06
C PRO A 54 2.62 9.35 6.03
N GLY A 55 2.49 10.68 5.96
CA GLY A 55 1.57 11.46 6.77
C GLY A 55 1.84 11.32 8.27
N PRO A 56 0.82 11.40 9.14
CA PRO A 56 0.99 11.26 10.58
C PRO A 56 1.17 9.80 11.03
N PHE A 57 0.81 8.82 10.19
CA PHE A 57 0.72 7.40 10.58
C PHE A 57 2.03 6.86 11.14
N VAL A 58 3.13 7.07 10.41
CA VAL A 58 4.44 6.56 10.83
C VAL A 58 4.91 7.20 12.14
N LYS A 59 4.61 8.49 12.38
CA LYS A 59 4.94 9.15 13.66
C LYS A 59 4.15 8.57 14.83
N CYS A 60 2.96 8.02 14.56
CA CYS A 60 2.14 7.33 15.55
C CYS A 60 2.50 5.83 15.69
N GLY A 61 3.57 5.35 15.05
CA GLY A 61 3.97 3.94 15.10
C GLY A 61 3.13 3.01 14.21
N LEU A 62 2.37 3.57 13.25
CA LEU A 62 1.58 2.82 12.28
C LEU A 62 2.33 2.70 10.96
N ALA A 63 2.32 1.51 10.36
CA ALA A 63 2.75 1.35 8.98
C ALA A 63 1.66 1.85 8.03
N LEU A 64 2.05 2.49 6.93
CA LEU A 64 1.16 2.88 5.84
C LEU A 64 1.49 2.04 4.60
N VAL A 65 0.48 1.33 4.08
CA VAL A 65 0.55 0.57 2.83
C VAL A 65 -0.38 1.23 1.83
N VAL A 66 0.16 1.67 0.69
CA VAL A 66 -0.59 2.35 -0.37
C VAL A 66 -0.49 1.54 -1.65
N GLN A 67 -1.61 1.02 -2.14
CA GLN A 67 -1.66 0.15 -3.29
C GLN A 67 -2.44 0.81 -4.44
N ASP A 68 -1.89 0.73 -5.65
CA ASP A 68 -2.64 1.05 -6.87
C ASP A 68 -3.67 -0.06 -7.14
N CYS A 69 -4.95 0.30 -7.31
CA CYS A 69 -5.99 -0.67 -7.68
C CYS A 69 -5.64 -1.38 -9.00
N ARG A 70 -6.25 -2.55 -9.23
CA ARG A 70 -6.03 -3.36 -10.45
C ARG A 70 -6.22 -2.56 -11.73
N GLY A 71 -5.29 -2.73 -12.68
CA GLY A 71 -5.25 -2.02 -13.95
C GLY A 71 -5.04 -0.50 -13.84
N ARG A 72 -4.57 0.00 -12.68
CA ARG A 72 -4.23 1.41 -12.46
C ARG A 72 -2.73 1.57 -12.29
N TYR A 73 -2.17 2.56 -12.98
CA TYR A 73 -0.76 2.95 -12.88
C TYR A 73 0.18 1.73 -13.01
N ASP A 74 0.97 1.44 -11.97
CA ASP A 74 1.98 0.38 -12.01
C ASP A 74 1.42 -1.01 -11.63
N SER A 75 0.11 -1.11 -11.34
CA SER A 75 -0.58 -2.37 -11.12
C SER A 75 -0.99 -3.01 -12.45
N ALA A 76 -0.75 -4.32 -12.55
CA ALA A 76 -1.17 -5.11 -13.70
C ALA A 76 -2.70 -5.35 -13.72
N GLY A 77 -3.17 -6.03 -14.77
CA GLY A 77 -4.58 -6.36 -14.98
C GLY A 77 -5.35 -5.25 -15.71
N GLU A 78 -6.66 -5.40 -15.77
CA GLU A 78 -7.56 -4.44 -16.42
C GLU A 78 -8.37 -3.65 -15.38
N CYS A 79 -8.58 -2.37 -15.65
CA CYS A 79 -9.36 -1.49 -14.79
C CYS A 79 -10.85 -1.66 -15.07
N TYR A 80 -11.55 -2.38 -14.20
CA TYR A 80 -13.01 -2.44 -14.15
C TYR A 80 -13.49 -2.00 -12.76
N PRO A 81 -13.89 -0.72 -12.59
CA PRO A 81 -14.15 -0.14 -11.29
C PRO A 81 -15.10 -0.99 -10.44
N PHE A 82 -14.79 -1.11 -9.14
CA PHE A 82 -15.61 -1.76 -8.11
C PHE A 82 -15.80 -3.27 -8.28
N THR A 83 -15.16 -3.92 -9.25
CA THR A 83 -15.36 -5.35 -9.53
C THR A 83 -14.40 -6.24 -8.75
N SER A 84 -13.09 -5.98 -8.86
CA SER A 84 -12.06 -6.77 -8.17
C SER A 84 -11.72 -6.26 -6.77
N GLU A 85 -12.30 -5.14 -6.34
CA GLU A 85 -11.84 -4.42 -5.15
C GLU A 85 -11.98 -5.22 -3.84
N ALA A 86 -13.01 -6.06 -3.75
CA ALA A 86 -13.23 -6.90 -2.58
C ALA A 86 -12.18 -8.03 -2.52
N GLU A 87 -11.97 -8.74 -3.63
CA GLU A 87 -11.03 -9.87 -3.69
C GLU A 87 -9.58 -9.42 -3.57
N ASP A 88 -9.20 -8.39 -4.33
CA ASP A 88 -7.84 -7.84 -4.28
C ASP A 88 -7.55 -7.21 -2.91
N GLY A 89 -8.56 -6.59 -2.29
CA GLY A 89 -8.45 -6.06 -0.93
C GLY A 89 -8.21 -7.18 0.08
N TYR A 90 -8.95 -8.28 -0.02
CA TYR A 90 -8.76 -9.46 0.82
C TYR A 90 -7.36 -10.06 0.65
N ASP A 91 -6.93 -10.31 -0.58
CA ASP A 91 -5.61 -10.89 -0.85
C ASP A 91 -4.47 -9.98 -0.36
N THR A 92 -4.66 -8.66 -0.45
CA THR A 92 -3.70 -7.69 0.09
C THR A 92 -3.63 -7.73 1.62
N LEU A 93 -4.77 -7.89 2.30
CA LEU A 93 -4.80 -8.01 3.76
C LEU A 93 -4.13 -9.31 4.23
N GLU A 94 -4.44 -10.44 3.58
CA GLU A 94 -3.77 -11.72 3.86
C GLU A 94 -2.26 -11.64 3.61
N TRP A 95 -1.82 -10.91 2.59
CA TRP A 95 -0.39 -10.69 2.32
C TRP A 95 0.29 -9.81 3.38
N ILE A 96 -0.42 -8.85 3.96
CA ILE A 96 0.10 -7.98 5.02
C ILE A 96 0.37 -8.79 6.30
N GLY A 97 -0.51 -9.74 6.63
CA GLY A 97 -0.41 -10.60 7.82
C GLY A 97 -1.38 -10.25 8.93
#